data_AF-A0A6G1BE06-F1
#
_entry.id   AF-A0A6G1BE06-F1
#
_cell.length_a   1.000
_cell.length_b   1.000
_cell.length_c   1.000
_cell.angle_alpha   90.00
_cell.angle_beta   90.00
_cell.angle_gamma   90.00
#
_symmetry.space_group_name_H-M   'P 1'
#
loop_
_entity.id
_entity.type
_entity.pdbx_description
1 polymer ?
#
loop_
_entity_poly.entity_id
_entity_poly.type
_entity_poly.pdbx_seq_one_letter_code
_entity_poly.pdbx_strand_id
1 'polypeptide(L)'
;MAPAERCPLCRQTFFCGRGHVYSRKHRRQLKEALERLLPQVEAARKAIRAAQVERYVPEHERRCWCLCCGCEVRKHLSHGNLTVLHGGLLEHLASPEHKKATNRFWWENKAEFQMKEKFLISPQDYARFKKSMVKGLDSYEEKEDEVIKEMAAQIREVEHSRQELVRSVLEPQAVPDPEEGSSALGSWKGTNSQAASTSQQPSYLDLQPAPELDWMETGQPLTFIGHQVQWIRQPGRASAPSGAIPPWMVQEEEHSSGNQQIGPSHEEFLKEKEKQKLKKLPPDRVGANFDHDSSTSVGWLPSFGRVWNNGRRWQSRHQFKTEAAARNKQSHKEKK
;
A
#
# COMPACT_ATOMS: atom_id res chain seq x y z
N MET A 1 -10.47 14.93 41.03
CA MET A 1 -11.50 15.77 40.37
C MET A 1 -12.50 16.19 41.43
N ALA A 2 -12.60 17.49 41.71
CA ALA A 2 -13.62 18.02 42.62
C ALA A 2 -15.02 17.68 42.09
N PRO A 3 -16.01 17.37 42.96
CA PRO A 3 -17.38 17.12 42.52
C PRO A 3 -17.90 18.36 41.81
N ALA A 4 -18.52 18.18 40.64
CA ALA A 4 -19.10 19.29 39.89
C ALA A 4 -20.14 19.99 40.76
N GLU A 5 -19.96 21.28 41.03
CA GLU A 5 -20.88 22.09 41.84
C GLU A 5 -22.23 22.35 41.14
N ARG A 6 -22.31 21.99 39.85
CA ARG A 6 -23.50 22.17 38.99
C ARG A 6 -23.76 20.93 38.16
N CYS A 7 -25.05 20.67 37.92
CA CYS A 7 -25.46 19.62 36.99
C CYS A 7 -25.19 20.04 35.54
N PRO A 8 -24.48 19.22 34.74
CA PRO A 8 -24.15 19.55 33.35
C PRO A 8 -25.38 19.61 32.44
N LEU A 9 -26.46 18.91 32.79
CA LEU A 9 -27.71 18.87 32.00
C LEU A 9 -28.63 20.04 32.35
N CYS A 10 -28.84 20.29 33.65
CA CYS A 10 -29.78 21.30 34.13
C CYS A 10 -29.18 22.67 34.36
N ARG A 11 -27.84 22.78 34.40
CA ARG A 11 -27.07 23.96 34.85
C ARG A 11 -27.46 24.48 36.24
N GLN A 12 -28.14 23.65 37.04
CA GLN A 12 -28.52 23.95 38.41
C GLN A 12 -27.40 23.57 39.36
N THR A 13 -27.13 24.45 40.33
CA THR A 13 -26.17 24.20 41.41
C THR A 13 -26.67 23.14 42.38
N PHE A 14 -25.77 22.35 42.94
CA PHE A 14 -26.10 21.33 43.95
C PHE A 14 -26.17 21.86 45.39
N PHE A 15 -26.25 23.18 45.61
CA PHE A 15 -26.30 23.78 46.95
C PHE A 15 -27.46 23.28 47.82
N CYS A 16 -28.58 22.92 47.20
CA CYS A 16 -29.75 22.33 47.89
C CYS A 16 -29.78 20.79 47.77
N GLY A 17 -28.65 20.15 47.46
CA GLY A 17 -28.53 18.72 47.23
C GLY A 17 -28.88 18.26 45.80
N ARG A 18 -28.91 16.93 45.59
CA ARG A 18 -29.14 16.28 44.28
C ARG A 18 -30.62 15.99 43.96
N GLY A 19 -31.57 16.59 44.68
CA GLY A 19 -33.00 16.35 44.49
C GLY A 19 -33.52 16.69 43.09
N HIS A 20 -32.91 17.66 42.40
CA HIS A 20 -33.35 18.08 41.06
C HIS A 20 -33.25 16.96 40.00
N VAL A 21 -32.40 15.95 40.22
CA VAL A 21 -32.23 14.80 39.32
C VAL A 21 -33.54 14.01 39.15
N TYR A 22 -34.42 14.05 40.15
CA TYR A 22 -35.74 13.40 40.09
C TYR A 22 -36.82 14.29 39.43
N SER A 23 -36.51 15.56 39.15
CA SER A 23 -37.46 16.49 38.54
C SER A 23 -37.87 16.07 37.12
N ARG A 24 -39.07 16.46 36.70
CA ARG A 24 -39.52 16.25 35.31
C ARG A 24 -38.68 17.06 34.31
N LYS A 25 -38.12 18.20 34.72
CA LYS A 25 -37.24 19.02 33.88
C LYS A 25 -35.92 18.28 33.58
N HIS A 26 -35.27 17.74 34.61
CA HIS A 26 -34.04 16.97 34.45
C HIS A 26 -34.25 15.74 33.56
N ARG A 27 -35.29 14.94 33.82
CA ARG A 27 -35.59 13.74 33.02
C ARG A 27 -35.82 14.06 31.54
N ARG A 28 -36.54 15.15 31.23
CA ARG A 28 -36.73 15.61 29.84
C ARG A 28 -35.41 16.01 29.19
N GLN A 29 -34.62 16.86 29.85
CA GLN A 29 -33.33 17.31 29.32
C GLN A 29 -32.34 16.16 29.12
N LEU A 30 -32.32 15.20 30.04
CA LEU A 30 -31.52 13.98 29.94
C LEU A 30 -31.94 13.15 28.73
N LYS A 31 -33.25 12.94 28.55
CA LYS A 31 -33.80 12.18 27.42
C LYS A 31 -33.42 12.86 26.09
N GLU A 32 -33.64 14.15 25.96
CA GLU A 32 -33.27 14.93 24.77
C GLU A 32 -31.76 14.85 24.47
N ALA A 33 -30.91 14.95 25.50
CA ALA A 33 -29.46 14.85 25.34
C ALA A 33 -29.04 13.45 24.84
N LEU A 34 -29.63 12.39 25.40
CA LEU A 34 -29.37 11.01 24.97
C LEU A 34 -29.89 10.75 23.55
N GLU A 35 -31.07 11.28 23.20
CA GLU A 35 -31.66 11.18 21.86
C GLU A 35 -30.81 11.89 20.80
N ARG A 36 -30.14 13.00 21.15
CA ARG A 36 -29.18 13.67 20.24
C ARG A 36 -27.91 12.84 20.00
N LEU A 37 -27.43 12.12 21.01
CA LEU A 37 -26.24 11.27 20.89
C LEU A 37 -26.54 9.94 20.16
N LEU A 38 -27.77 9.44 20.27
CA LEU A 38 -28.17 8.12 19.78
C LEU A 38 -27.88 7.90 18.28
N PRO A 39 -28.25 8.81 17.34
CA PRO A 39 -27.97 8.64 15.92
C PRO A 39 -26.47 8.45 15.62
N GLN A 40 -25.60 9.13 16.36
CA GLN A 40 -24.16 9.03 16.19
C GLN A 40 -23.64 7.64 16.61
N VAL A 41 -24.17 7.10 17.71
CA VAL A 41 -23.83 5.77 18.21
C VAL A 41 -24.39 4.68 17.30
N GLU A 42 -25.61 4.86 16.80
CA GLU A 42 -26.23 3.94 15.85
C GLU A 42 -25.49 3.91 14.50
N ALA A 43 -25.07 5.06 13.98
CA ALA A 43 -24.22 5.14 12.80
C ALA A 43 -22.91 4.38 12.99
N ALA A 44 -22.25 4.57 14.14
CA ALA A 44 -21.04 3.82 14.49
C ALA A 44 -21.32 2.31 14.59
N ARG A 45 -22.43 1.90 15.21
CA ARG A 45 -22.83 0.48 15.30
C ARG A 45 -23.06 -0.15 13.92
N LYS A 46 -23.64 0.59 12.97
CA LYS A 46 -23.79 0.10 11.58
C LYS A 46 -22.41 -0.19 10.94
N ALA A 47 -21.41 0.66 11.21
CA ALA A 47 -20.05 0.47 10.74
C ALA A 47 -19.33 -0.78 11.31
N ILE A 48 -19.85 -1.40 12.38
CA ILE A 48 -19.30 -2.67 12.91
C ILE A 48 -19.44 -3.81 11.89
N ARG A 49 -20.53 -3.82 11.11
CA ARG A 49 -20.79 -4.85 10.10
C ARG A 49 -19.90 -4.64 8.87
N ALA A 50 -19.86 -3.41 8.38
CA ALA A 50 -19.08 -3.02 7.22
C ALA A 50 -18.30 -1.74 7.54
N ALA A 51 -17.01 -1.90 7.85
CA ALA A 51 -16.12 -0.78 8.05
C ALA A 51 -15.87 -0.07 6.72
N GLN A 52 -16.10 1.23 6.69
CA GLN A 52 -15.85 2.06 5.52
C GLN A 52 -14.47 2.68 5.64
N VAL A 53 -13.67 2.50 4.60
CA VAL A 53 -12.31 3.05 4.48
C VAL A 53 -12.31 4.00 3.30
N GLU A 54 -11.86 5.21 3.55
CA GLU A 54 -11.77 6.28 2.57
C GLU A 54 -10.37 6.89 2.58
N ARG A 55 -10.02 7.58 1.50
CA ARG A 55 -8.82 8.41 1.45
C ARG A 55 -8.93 9.53 2.48
N TYR A 56 -7.81 9.88 3.10
CA TYR A 56 -7.79 10.97 4.07
C TYR A 56 -8.12 12.33 3.44
N VAL A 57 -8.92 13.09 4.17
CA VAL A 57 -9.43 14.44 3.88
C VAL A 57 -9.54 15.15 5.24
N PRO A 58 -9.20 16.45 5.35
CA PRO A 58 -9.23 17.18 6.63
C PRO A 58 -10.56 17.10 7.39
N GLU A 59 -11.69 16.94 6.71
CA GLU A 59 -13.02 16.77 7.33
C GLU A 59 -13.11 15.54 8.24
N HIS A 60 -12.22 14.56 8.09
CA HIS A 60 -12.21 13.36 8.92
C HIS A 60 -11.63 13.58 10.33
N GLU A 61 -10.98 14.72 10.59
CA GLU A 61 -10.47 15.07 11.91
C GLU A 61 -11.55 15.57 12.89
N ARG A 62 -12.82 15.57 12.44
CA ARG A 62 -13.97 15.95 13.26
C ARG A 62 -14.02 15.18 14.59
N ARG A 63 -14.29 15.93 15.65
CA ARG A 63 -14.49 15.42 17.01
C ARG A 63 -15.96 15.46 17.38
N CYS A 64 -16.33 14.59 18.29
CA CYS A 64 -17.67 14.51 18.85
C CYS A 64 -17.58 14.49 20.38
N TRP A 65 -18.57 15.08 21.04
CA TRP A 65 -18.62 15.11 22.49
C TRP A 65 -19.29 13.86 23.04
N CYS A 66 -18.61 13.14 23.93
CA CYS A 66 -19.21 12.04 24.66
C CYS A 66 -19.85 12.55 25.96
N LEU A 67 -21.19 12.53 26.03
CA LEU A 67 -21.94 12.96 27.22
C LEU A 67 -21.64 12.10 28.46
N CYS A 68 -21.36 10.81 28.28
CA CYS A 68 -21.11 9.88 29.37
C CYS A 68 -19.76 10.15 30.04
N CYS A 69 -18.75 10.49 29.23
CA CYS A 69 -17.38 10.72 29.66
C CYS A 69 -17.10 12.20 29.98
N GLY A 70 -17.86 13.11 29.38
CA GLY A 70 -17.61 14.55 29.49
C GLY A 70 -16.31 14.95 28.79
N CYS A 71 -16.01 14.34 27.63
CA CYS A 71 -14.80 14.63 26.87
C CYS A 71 -15.04 14.61 25.36
N GLU A 72 -14.12 15.23 24.63
CA GLU A 72 -14.07 15.17 23.17
C GLU A 72 -13.41 13.86 22.69
N VAL A 73 -14.02 13.25 21.68
CA VAL A 73 -13.62 11.97 21.11
C VAL A 73 -13.51 12.12 19.60
N ARG A 74 -12.49 11.51 19.00
CA ARG A 74 -12.34 11.47 17.53
C ARG A 74 -13.49 10.69 16.91
N LYS A 75 -14.13 11.24 15.87
CA LYS A 75 -15.22 10.54 15.18
C LYS A 75 -14.67 9.41 14.31
N HIS A 76 -13.66 9.70 13.50
CA HIS A 76 -13.01 8.77 12.58
C HIS A 76 -11.62 8.37 13.10
N LEU A 77 -11.05 7.28 12.54
CA LEU A 77 -9.69 6.85 12.83
C LEU A 77 -8.83 7.05 11.58
N SER A 78 -7.98 8.07 11.58
CA SER A 78 -7.10 8.40 10.46
C SER A 78 -5.68 7.88 10.71
N HIS A 79 -5.07 7.26 9.70
CA HIS A 79 -3.69 6.82 9.72
C HIS A 79 -3.04 7.03 8.34
N GLY A 80 -2.09 7.95 8.27
CA GLY A 80 -1.46 8.33 7.00
C GLY A 80 -2.49 8.91 6.02
N ASN A 81 -2.55 8.35 4.82
CA ASN A 81 -3.46 8.75 3.75
C ASN A 81 -4.83 8.06 3.80
N LEU A 82 -5.16 7.31 4.86
CA LEU A 82 -6.40 6.55 4.98
C LEU A 82 -7.18 6.94 6.24
N THR A 83 -8.51 6.87 6.13
CA THR A 83 -9.44 7.07 7.24
C THR A 83 -10.42 5.92 7.33
N VAL A 84 -10.55 5.33 8.51
CA VAL A 84 -11.64 4.40 8.85
C VAL A 84 -12.79 5.18 9.47
N LEU A 85 -13.94 5.19 8.82
CA LEU A 85 -15.08 5.94 9.30
C LEU A 85 -15.64 5.36 10.61
N HIS A 86 -16.02 6.25 11.54
CA HIS A 86 -16.51 5.89 12.88
C HIS A 86 -15.52 5.11 13.77
N GLY A 87 -14.29 4.84 13.30
CA GLY A 87 -13.32 4.01 14.01
C GLY A 87 -12.92 4.55 15.39
N GLY A 88 -12.66 5.86 15.49
CA GLY A 88 -12.30 6.51 16.76
C GLY A 88 -13.43 6.49 17.78
N LEU A 89 -14.66 6.71 17.33
CA LEU A 89 -15.83 6.64 18.21
C LEU A 89 -16.07 5.20 18.69
N LEU A 90 -15.94 4.21 17.80
CA LEU A 90 -16.08 2.79 18.16
C LEU A 90 -15.03 2.35 19.18
N GLU A 91 -13.79 2.77 19.00
CA GLU A 91 -12.70 2.51 19.95
C GLU A 91 -13.01 3.09 21.33
N HIS A 92 -13.47 4.35 21.40
CA HIS A 92 -13.87 4.96 22.66
C HIS A 92 -15.04 4.22 23.32
N LEU A 93 -16.12 3.91 22.58
CA LEU A 93 -17.31 3.26 23.11
C LEU A 93 -17.06 1.82 23.58
N ALA A 94 -16.05 1.16 23.04
CA ALA A 94 -15.60 -0.18 23.45
C ALA A 94 -14.62 -0.14 24.64
N SER A 95 -14.11 1.04 25.01
CA SER A 95 -13.11 1.18 26.07
C SER A 95 -13.69 0.85 27.46
N PRO A 96 -12.89 0.25 28.36
CA PRO A 96 -13.31 -0.01 29.73
C PRO A 96 -13.57 1.29 30.51
N GLU A 97 -12.88 2.37 30.16
CA GLU A 97 -13.07 3.70 30.75
C GLU A 97 -14.46 4.25 30.44
N HIS A 98 -14.89 4.19 29.16
CA HIS A 98 -16.24 4.57 28.77
C HIS A 98 -17.31 3.74 29.46
N LYS A 99 -17.10 2.41 29.61
CA LYS A 99 -18.03 1.54 30.34
C LYS A 99 -18.20 2.01 31.79
N LYS A 100 -17.10 2.34 32.48
CA LYS A 100 -17.13 2.86 33.86
C LYS A 100 -17.82 4.23 33.92
N ALA A 101 -17.47 5.13 33.01
CA ALA A 101 -18.05 6.47 32.93
C ALA A 101 -19.56 6.43 32.65
N THR A 102 -20.00 5.58 31.73
CA THR A 102 -21.42 5.33 31.42
C THR A 102 -22.16 4.79 32.63
N ASN A 103 -21.60 3.81 33.35
CA ASN A 103 -22.21 3.30 34.58
C ASN A 103 -22.40 4.40 35.63
N ARG A 104 -21.35 5.21 35.84
CA ARG A 104 -21.39 6.37 36.75
C ARG A 104 -22.45 7.38 36.31
N PHE A 105 -22.43 7.78 35.04
CA PHE A 105 -23.37 8.75 34.48
C PHE A 105 -24.84 8.31 34.64
N TRP A 106 -25.14 7.03 34.38
CA TRP A 106 -26.49 6.47 34.57
C TRP A 106 -26.93 6.54 36.04
N TRP A 107 -26.03 6.22 36.96
CA TRP A 107 -26.33 6.24 38.39
C TRP A 107 -26.52 7.66 38.94
N GLU A 108 -25.68 8.60 38.51
CA GLU A 108 -25.73 10.02 38.91
C GLU A 108 -26.97 10.73 38.37
N ASN A 109 -27.36 10.45 37.12
CA ASN A 109 -28.46 11.14 36.45
C ASN A 109 -29.81 10.41 36.54
N LYS A 110 -29.87 9.24 37.20
CA LYS A 110 -31.06 8.37 37.30
C LYS A 110 -31.71 8.11 35.93
N ALA A 111 -30.86 7.79 34.96
CA ALA A 111 -31.27 7.51 33.59
C ALA A 111 -32.00 6.16 33.46
N GLU A 112 -32.86 6.03 32.45
CA GLU A 112 -33.59 4.79 32.16
C GLU A 112 -32.63 3.65 31.78
N PHE A 113 -32.82 2.48 32.40
CA PHE A 113 -31.92 1.34 32.22
C PHE A 113 -31.95 0.76 30.80
N GLN A 114 -33.13 0.72 30.16
CA GLN A 114 -33.31 0.18 28.80
C GLN A 114 -32.46 0.89 27.75
N MET A 115 -32.16 2.18 27.95
CA MET A 115 -31.37 2.96 27.01
C MET A 115 -29.87 2.72 27.17
N LYS A 116 -29.42 2.22 28.33
CA LYS A 116 -27.99 2.07 28.66
C LYS A 116 -27.23 1.19 27.68
N GLU A 117 -27.82 0.05 27.32
CA GLU A 117 -27.17 -0.93 26.45
C GLU A 117 -26.92 -0.38 25.05
N LYS A 118 -27.68 0.63 24.60
CA LYS A 118 -27.49 1.28 23.28
C LYS A 118 -26.19 2.08 23.21
N PHE A 119 -25.69 2.59 24.35
CA PHE A 119 -24.49 3.43 24.42
C PHE A 119 -23.20 2.67 24.76
N LEU A 120 -23.29 1.34 24.94
CA LEU A 120 -22.14 0.48 25.21
C LEU A 120 -21.83 -0.37 23.99
N ILE A 121 -20.56 -0.63 23.70
CA ILE A 121 -20.17 -1.60 22.66
C ILE A 121 -19.51 -2.78 23.34
N SER A 122 -19.98 -3.99 23.02
CA SER A 122 -19.39 -5.20 23.60
C SER A 122 -17.97 -5.40 23.05
N PRO A 123 -17.05 -5.98 23.83
CA PRO A 123 -15.72 -6.35 23.32
C PRO A 123 -15.79 -7.27 22.11
N GLN A 124 -16.82 -8.11 22.03
CA GLN A 124 -17.07 -9.00 20.90
C GLN A 124 -17.43 -8.22 19.63
N ASP A 125 -18.30 -7.22 19.74
CA ASP A 125 -18.68 -6.38 18.60
C ASP A 125 -17.50 -5.52 18.13
N TYR A 126 -16.68 -5.03 19.07
CA TYR A 126 -15.45 -4.33 18.69
C TYR A 126 -14.44 -5.26 18.02
N ALA A 127 -14.33 -6.52 18.44
CA ALA A 127 -13.52 -7.52 17.74
C ALA A 127 -14.06 -7.83 16.33
N ARG A 128 -15.39 -7.87 16.14
CA ARG A 128 -16.01 -7.96 14.81
C ARG A 128 -15.69 -6.75 13.95
N PHE A 129 -15.75 -5.55 14.53
CA PHE A 129 -15.34 -4.32 13.85
C PHE A 129 -13.88 -4.37 13.41
N LYS A 130 -12.94 -4.81 14.27
CA LYS A 130 -11.52 -4.96 13.87
C LYS A 130 -11.36 -5.90 12.67
N LYS A 131 -12.10 -7.01 12.62
CA LYS A 131 -12.10 -7.92 11.47
C LYS A 131 -12.69 -7.26 10.22
N SER A 132 -13.79 -6.53 10.36
CA SER A 132 -14.41 -5.77 9.27
C SER A 132 -13.48 -4.67 8.75
N MET A 133 -12.77 -3.98 9.63
CA MET A 133 -11.77 -2.96 9.32
C MET A 133 -10.62 -3.52 8.48
N VAL A 134 -10.06 -4.68 8.86
CA VAL A 134 -9.02 -5.34 8.05
C VAL A 134 -9.54 -5.67 6.65
N LYS A 135 -10.76 -6.20 6.53
CA LYS A 135 -11.39 -6.46 5.22
C LYS A 135 -11.64 -5.19 4.42
N GLY A 136 -12.05 -4.11 5.08
CA GLY A 136 -12.28 -2.81 4.44
C GLY A 136 -10.98 -2.22 3.89
N LEU A 137 -9.87 -2.37 4.63
CA LEU A 137 -8.54 -1.96 4.17
C LEU A 137 -8.08 -2.80 2.97
N ASP A 138 -8.21 -4.13 3.05
CA ASP A 138 -7.87 -5.03 1.92
C ASP A 138 -8.72 -4.67 0.67
N SER A 139 -10.02 -4.42 0.83
CA SER A 139 -10.90 -4.03 -0.28
C SER A 139 -10.59 -2.64 -0.85
N TYR A 140 -10.13 -1.70 -0.02
CA TYR A 140 -9.69 -0.39 -0.50
C TYR A 140 -8.41 -0.51 -1.33
N GLU A 141 -7.41 -1.27 -0.86
CA GLU A 141 -6.18 -1.55 -1.61
C GLU A 141 -6.48 -2.19 -2.98
N GLU A 142 -7.46 -3.09 -3.06
CA GLU A 142 -7.88 -3.74 -4.31
C GLU A 142 -8.53 -2.74 -5.30
N LYS A 143 -9.40 -1.84 -4.82
CA LYS A 143 -10.03 -0.82 -5.67
C LYS A 143 -9.03 0.19 -6.23
N GLU A 144 -8.08 0.64 -5.41
CA GLU A 144 -7.00 1.52 -5.88
C GLU A 144 -6.14 0.83 -6.96
N ASP A 145 -5.95 -0.49 -6.82
CA ASP A 145 -5.26 -1.30 -7.83
C ASP A 145 -6.03 -1.38 -9.15
N GLU A 146 -7.34 -1.54 -9.10
CA GLU A 146 -8.20 -1.55 -10.29
C GLU A 146 -8.09 -0.22 -11.05
N VAL A 147 -8.20 0.90 -10.34
CA VAL A 147 -8.05 2.25 -10.92
C VAL A 147 -6.68 2.40 -11.60
N ILE A 148 -5.61 1.94 -10.95
CA ILE A 148 -4.27 2.06 -11.53
C ILE A 148 -4.07 1.11 -12.72
N LYS A 149 -4.68 -0.08 -12.72
CA LYS A 149 -4.67 -0.99 -13.88
C LYS A 149 -5.41 -0.39 -15.07
N GLU A 150 -6.55 0.26 -14.83
CA GLU A 150 -7.33 0.95 -15.86
C GLU A 150 -6.53 2.11 -16.45
N MET A 151 -5.94 2.96 -15.61
CA MET A 151 -5.07 4.05 -16.05
C MET A 151 -3.87 3.52 -16.85
N ALA A 152 -3.25 2.43 -16.42
CA ALA A 152 -2.15 1.80 -17.17
C ALA A 152 -2.62 1.21 -18.51
N ALA A 153 -3.86 0.73 -18.61
CA ALA A 153 -4.43 0.24 -19.88
C ALA A 153 -4.66 1.39 -20.86
N GLN A 154 -5.21 2.51 -20.39
CA GLN A 154 -5.38 3.72 -21.19
C GLN A 154 -4.03 4.23 -21.72
N ILE A 155 -2.98 4.25 -20.89
CA ILE A 155 -1.63 4.64 -21.34
C ILE A 155 -1.11 3.71 -22.45
N ARG A 156 -1.32 2.39 -22.31
CA ARG A 156 -0.91 1.43 -23.33
C ARG A 156 -1.68 1.60 -24.64
N GLU A 157 -2.97 1.91 -24.57
CA GLU A 157 -3.81 2.15 -25.74
C GLU A 157 -3.38 3.42 -26.48
N VAL A 158 -3.20 4.52 -25.76
CA VAL A 158 -2.69 5.78 -26.35
C VAL A 158 -1.32 5.58 -26.98
N GLU A 159 -0.43 4.85 -26.32
CA GLU A 159 0.90 4.56 -26.84
C GLU A 159 0.85 3.65 -28.07
N HIS A 160 -0.06 2.67 -28.10
CA HIS A 160 -0.31 1.83 -29.27
C HIS A 160 -0.78 2.67 -30.46
N SER A 161 -1.80 3.51 -30.27
CA SER A 161 -2.29 4.41 -31.32
C SER A 161 -1.20 5.37 -31.82
N ARG A 162 -0.35 5.88 -30.92
CA ARG A 162 0.81 6.71 -31.29
C ARG A 162 1.78 5.93 -32.17
N GLN A 163 2.09 4.68 -31.83
CA GLN A 163 2.97 3.82 -32.61
C GLN A 163 2.37 3.48 -33.98
N GLU A 164 1.06 3.26 -34.08
CA GLU A 164 0.37 3.03 -35.35
C GLU A 164 0.46 4.24 -36.29
N LEU A 165 0.24 5.46 -35.76
CA LEU A 165 0.38 6.70 -36.53
C LEU A 165 1.82 6.91 -37.01
N VAL A 166 2.81 6.65 -36.15
CA VAL A 166 4.22 6.74 -36.55
C VAL A 166 4.55 5.70 -37.63
N ARG A 167 4.03 4.48 -37.50
CA ARG A 167 4.25 3.42 -38.49
C ARG A 167 3.64 3.78 -39.84
N SER A 168 2.41 4.31 -39.88
CA SER A 168 1.75 4.67 -41.14
C SER A 168 2.40 5.85 -41.86
N VAL A 169 3.04 6.78 -41.13
CA VAL A 169 3.84 7.87 -41.72
C VAL A 169 5.16 7.38 -42.29
N LEU A 170 5.78 6.37 -41.66
CA LEU A 170 7.06 5.81 -42.08
C LEU A 170 6.93 4.71 -43.15
N GLU A 171 5.73 4.21 -43.42
CA GLU A 171 5.46 3.21 -44.44
C GLU A 171 5.67 3.84 -45.84
N PRO A 172 6.67 3.39 -46.62
CA PRO A 172 6.88 3.92 -47.96
C PRO A 172 5.65 3.61 -48.82
N GLN A 173 5.04 4.64 -49.42
CA GLN A 173 4.08 4.46 -50.51
C GLN A 173 4.73 3.55 -51.56
N ALA A 174 4.22 2.33 -51.71
CA ALA A 174 4.64 1.43 -52.76
C ALA A 174 4.35 2.14 -54.09
N VAL A 175 5.40 2.59 -54.76
CA VAL A 175 5.33 3.20 -56.09
C VAL A 175 4.65 2.18 -57.00
N PRO A 176 3.49 2.48 -57.60
CA PRO A 176 2.94 1.64 -58.65
C PRO A 176 3.90 1.73 -59.85
N ASP A 177 4.38 0.56 -60.27
CA ASP A 177 5.29 0.38 -61.40
C ASP A 177 4.69 1.01 -62.68
N PRO A 178 5.42 1.89 -63.41
CA PRO A 178 4.88 2.54 -64.60
C PRO A 178 5.33 1.80 -65.87
N GLU A 179 4.61 0.76 -66.30
CA GLU A 179 4.82 0.14 -67.61
C GLU A 179 3.47 -0.10 -68.33
N GLU A 180 3.18 0.83 -69.25
CA GLU A 180 2.48 0.76 -70.54
C GLU A 180 1.23 -0.15 -70.78
N GLY A 181 0.15 0.51 -71.24
CA GLY A 181 -0.41 0.16 -72.55
C GLY A 181 -1.89 -0.27 -72.66
N SER A 182 -2.71 0.66 -73.17
CA SER A 182 -3.82 0.44 -74.13
C SER A 182 -5.28 0.29 -73.63
N SER A 183 -6.01 1.39 -73.85
CA SER A 183 -7.35 1.53 -74.49
C SER A 183 -8.45 0.49 -74.26
N ALA A 184 -9.57 0.89 -73.65
CA ALA A 184 -10.85 1.11 -74.34
C ALA A 184 -12.01 1.45 -73.38
N LEU A 185 -12.95 2.19 -73.95
CA LEU A 185 -14.15 2.85 -73.43
C LEU A 185 -15.31 1.89 -73.04
N GLY A 186 -16.06 2.30 -72.01
CA GLY A 186 -17.48 1.94 -71.76
C GLY A 186 -17.74 1.72 -70.26
N SER A 187 -18.81 2.15 -69.61
CA SER A 187 -20.07 2.78 -69.98
C SER A 187 -20.73 3.28 -68.67
N TRP A 188 -21.57 4.31 -68.76
CA TRP A 188 -22.29 5.01 -67.68
C TRP A 188 -22.86 4.20 -66.50
N LYS A 189 -22.83 4.78 -65.28
CA LYS A 189 -23.97 5.55 -64.73
C LYS A 189 -23.62 6.26 -63.42
N GLY A 190 -23.93 7.56 -63.37
CA GLY A 190 -24.00 8.32 -62.13
C GLY A 190 -25.34 8.13 -61.44
N THR A 191 -25.32 8.17 -60.10
CA THR A 191 -26.45 8.61 -59.28
C THR A 191 -25.88 9.41 -58.10
N ASN A 192 -26.31 10.65 -58.01
CA ASN A 192 -26.11 11.58 -56.90
C ASN A 192 -26.62 11.01 -55.57
N SER A 193 -25.90 11.28 -54.48
CA SER A 193 -26.51 11.56 -53.17
C SER A 193 -25.59 12.51 -52.43
N GLN A 194 -26.02 13.77 -52.35
CA GLN A 194 -25.47 14.80 -51.49
C GLN A 194 -25.61 14.37 -50.01
N ALA A 195 -24.66 14.70 -49.15
CA ALA A 195 -24.92 15.58 -48.00
C ALA A 195 -23.69 15.73 -47.08
N ALA A 196 -23.40 17.00 -46.80
CA ALA A 196 -22.90 17.58 -45.55
C ALA A 196 -21.49 17.23 -45.06
N SER A 197 -20.56 18.15 -45.37
CA SER A 197 -19.49 18.53 -44.46
C SER A 197 -20.06 18.93 -43.09
N THR A 198 -19.49 18.40 -42.02
CA THR A 198 -19.49 19.08 -40.71
C THR A 198 -18.08 18.93 -40.15
N SER A 199 -17.36 20.03 -40.25
CA SER A 199 -16.12 20.27 -39.53
C SER A 199 -16.48 20.43 -38.06
N GLN A 200 -15.96 19.54 -37.20
CA GLN A 200 -15.91 19.78 -35.77
C GLN A 200 -14.46 19.62 -35.32
N GLN A 201 -13.84 20.76 -35.04
CA GLN A 201 -12.68 20.84 -34.15
C GLN A 201 -13.03 20.16 -32.81
N PRO A 202 -12.10 19.42 -32.20
CA PRO A 202 -12.17 19.13 -30.78
C PRO A 202 -11.79 20.39 -30.00
N SER A 203 -12.77 20.89 -29.25
CA SER A 203 -12.65 21.96 -28.27
C SER A 203 -11.63 21.64 -27.19
N TYR A 204 -10.82 22.63 -26.87
CA TYR A 204 -9.84 22.62 -25.80
C TYR A 204 -10.53 22.78 -24.43
N LEU A 205 -10.27 21.80 -23.56
CA LEU A 205 -10.10 21.82 -22.10
C LEU A 205 -10.56 23.04 -21.28
N ASP A 206 -11.22 22.74 -20.15
CA ASP A 206 -10.99 23.45 -18.89
C ASP A 206 -10.82 22.42 -17.75
N LEU A 207 -9.57 22.04 -17.49
CA LEU A 207 -9.12 21.37 -16.27
C LEU A 207 -7.77 21.95 -15.85
N GLN A 208 -7.62 22.16 -14.55
CA GLN A 208 -6.61 23.01 -13.92
C GLN A 208 -5.16 22.57 -14.17
N PRO A 209 -4.18 23.51 -14.14
CA PRO A 209 -2.78 23.23 -14.43
C PRO A 209 -2.15 22.33 -13.37
N ALA A 210 -1.52 21.25 -13.80
CA ALA A 210 -0.56 20.50 -13.00
C ALA A 210 0.72 21.35 -12.78
N PRO A 211 1.45 21.19 -11.67
CA PRO A 211 2.69 21.92 -11.44
C PRO A 211 3.71 21.58 -12.52
N GLU A 212 4.12 22.59 -13.27
CA GLU A 212 5.15 22.52 -14.29
C GLU A 212 6.51 22.27 -13.61
N LEU A 213 6.96 21.01 -13.65
CA LEU A 213 8.34 20.67 -13.35
C LEU A 213 9.11 20.78 -14.66
N ASP A 214 9.80 21.89 -14.80
CA ASP A 214 10.67 22.22 -15.92
C ASP A 214 11.88 21.27 -15.96
N TRP A 215 11.83 20.27 -16.85
CA TRP A 215 12.97 19.38 -17.11
C TRP A 215 13.50 19.48 -18.54
N MET A 216 13.12 20.52 -19.29
CA MET A 216 13.63 20.71 -20.65
C MET A 216 14.26 22.08 -20.84
N GLU A 217 15.39 22.28 -20.17
CA GLU A 217 16.37 23.27 -20.61
C GLU A 217 17.20 22.66 -21.75
N THR A 218 16.92 23.14 -22.97
CA THR A 218 17.62 22.77 -24.19
C THR A 218 18.98 23.46 -24.26
N GLY A 219 20.04 22.65 -24.40
CA GLY A 219 21.24 23.05 -25.13
C GLY A 219 22.48 23.41 -24.30
N GLN A 220 23.26 22.40 -23.91
CA GLN A 220 24.72 22.54 -23.82
C GLN A 220 25.41 21.26 -24.36
N PRO A 221 26.39 21.37 -25.27
CA PRO A 221 27.12 20.21 -25.76
C PRO A 221 27.96 19.59 -24.63
N LEU A 222 27.84 18.27 -24.49
CA LEU A 222 28.60 17.40 -23.58
C LEU A 222 30.08 17.80 -23.53
N THR A 223 30.48 18.47 -22.46
CA THR A 223 31.88 18.65 -22.12
C THR A 223 32.32 17.52 -21.19
N PHE A 224 33.36 16.83 -21.64
CA PHE A 224 34.06 15.75 -20.95
C PHE A 224 34.38 16.11 -19.49
N ILE A 225 33.81 15.37 -18.54
CA ILE A 225 34.10 15.50 -17.12
C ILE A 225 35.43 14.79 -16.84
N GLY A 226 36.52 15.55 -17.00
CA GLY A 226 37.83 15.17 -16.48
C GLY A 226 37.80 15.10 -14.96
N HIS A 227 38.52 14.12 -14.41
CA HIS A 227 38.62 13.83 -12.98
C HIS A 227 38.93 15.08 -12.14
N GLN A 228 37.97 15.54 -11.34
CA GLN A 228 38.23 16.47 -10.24
C GLN A 228 37.82 15.79 -8.93
N VAL A 229 38.72 14.94 -8.43
CA VAL A 229 38.62 14.38 -7.08
C VAL A 229 39.12 15.45 -6.12
N GLN A 230 38.21 16.27 -5.61
CA GLN A 230 38.49 17.19 -4.52
C GLN A 230 38.60 16.39 -3.22
N TRP A 231 39.81 15.98 -2.88
CA TRP A 231 40.13 15.41 -1.58
C TRP A 231 40.02 16.49 -0.51
N ILE A 232 39.22 16.21 0.52
CA ILE A 232 39.23 16.93 1.79
C ILE A 232 40.66 16.93 2.33
N ARG A 233 41.25 18.12 2.44
CA ARG A 233 42.60 18.33 2.98
C ARG A 233 42.55 18.28 4.51
N GLN A 234 43.05 17.19 5.08
CA GLN A 234 43.54 17.12 6.47
C GLN A 234 45.02 16.67 6.41
N PRO A 235 45.94 17.31 7.14
CA PRO A 235 47.38 17.13 6.93
C PRO A 235 47.92 15.98 7.78
N GLY A 236 48.55 14.98 7.15
CA GLY A 236 49.36 14.02 7.89
C GLY A 236 49.36 12.57 7.36
N ARG A 237 49.63 12.35 6.07
CA ARG A 237 50.26 11.09 5.62
C ARG A 237 50.84 11.25 4.22
N ALA A 238 52.11 10.94 4.07
CA ALA A 238 52.83 10.97 2.81
C ALA A 238 52.22 9.96 1.82
N SER A 239 51.93 10.40 0.60
CA SER A 239 51.61 9.55 -0.54
C SER A 239 52.93 9.20 -1.27
N ALA A 240 53.37 7.94 -1.16
CA ALA A 240 54.42 7.41 -2.01
C ALA A 240 53.86 7.08 -3.41
N PRO A 241 54.58 7.35 -4.51
CA PRO A 241 54.19 6.94 -5.85
C PRO A 241 54.68 5.50 -6.07
N SER A 242 53.81 4.51 -5.92
CA SER A 242 54.16 3.12 -6.27
C SER A 242 53.51 2.75 -7.60
N GLY A 243 54.22 3.00 -8.68
CA GLY A 243 54.02 2.35 -9.98
C GLY A 243 54.45 0.89 -9.91
N ALA A 244 53.90 0.11 -8.98
CA ALA A 244 54.14 -1.31 -8.89
C ALA A 244 53.33 -2.02 -9.97
N ILE A 245 54.03 -2.74 -10.82
CA ILE A 245 53.45 -3.63 -11.83
C ILE A 245 52.62 -4.69 -11.09
N PRO A 246 51.34 -4.87 -11.43
CA PRO A 246 50.48 -5.81 -10.75
C PRO A 246 51.00 -7.25 -10.92
N PRO A 247 50.76 -8.13 -9.94
CA PRO A 247 51.40 -9.45 -9.85
C PRO A 247 51.14 -10.38 -11.05
N TRP A 248 50.14 -10.10 -11.88
CA TRP A 248 49.86 -10.84 -13.12
C TRP A 248 50.66 -10.36 -14.35
N MET A 249 51.53 -9.37 -14.19
CA MET A 249 52.31 -8.74 -15.26
C MET A 249 53.83 -8.89 -15.03
N VAL A 250 54.23 -9.70 -14.05
CA VAL A 250 55.63 -10.11 -13.89
C VAL A 250 55.91 -11.24 -14.89
N GLN A 251 56.79 -11.00 -15.86
CA GLN A 251 57.36 -12.09 -16.68
C GLN A 251 58.37 -12.82 -15.79
N GLU A 252 58.08 -14.08 -15.49
CA GLU A 252 58.89 -14.93 -14.61
C GLU A 252 60.21 -15.30 -15.29
N GLU A 253 61.32 -14.70 -14.87
CA GLU A 253 62.65 -15.27 -15.12
C GLU A 253 63.05 -16.20 -13.96
N GLU A 254 62.95 -17.50 -14.28
CA GLU A 254 63.88 -18.56 -13.91
C GLU A 254 64.35 -18.65 -12.44
N HIS A 255 63.51 -19.25 -11.58
CA HIS A 255 63.98 -19.99 -10.41
C HIS A 255 63.41 -21.41 -10.41
N SER A 256 64.24 -22.35 -10.87
CA SER A 256 64.02 -23.78 -10.71
C SER A 256 64.22 -24.14 -9.23
N SER A 257 63.16 -24.59 -8.54
CA SER A 257 63.26 -25.31 -7.26
C SER A 257 61.99 -26.12 -6.99
N GLY A 258 62.03 -27.40 -7.39
CA GLY A 258 61.28 -28.50 -6.79
C GLY A 258 59.80 -28.59 -7.16
N ASN A 259 59.40 -29.74 -7.72
CA ASN A 259 58.01 -30.20 -7.80
C ASN A 259 57.34 -30.16 -6.41
N GLN A 260 56.80 -29.01 -6.01
CA GLN A 260 55.79 -28.96 -4.96
C GLN A 260 54.46 -29.15 -5.67
N GLN A 261 53.81 -30.28 -5.40
CA GLN A 261 52.49 -30.60 -5.91
C GLN A 261 51.53 -29.51 -5.41
N ILE A 262 51.17 -28.57 -6.28
CA ILE A 262 50.25 -27.48 -5.96
C ILE A 262 48.86 -28.10 -5.81
N GLY A 263 48.46 -28.32 -4.56
CA GLY A 263 47.12 -28.81 -4.21
C GLY A 263 47.15 -29.73 -2.99
N PRO A 264 46.04 -29.81 -2.24
CA PRO A 264 45.92 -30.78 -1.15
C PRO A 264 46.14 -32.19 -1.70
N SER A 265 46.79 -33.04 -0.89
CA SER A 265 47.02 -34.43 -1.29
C SER A 265 45.70 -35.15 -1.55
N HIS A 266 45.70 -36.15 -2.43
CA HIS A 266 44.49 -36.91 -2.79
C HIS A 266 43.78 -37.51 -1.54
N GLU A 267 44.54 -37.88 -0.51
CA GLU A 267 43.98 -38.32 0.77
C GLU A 267 43.32 -37.19 1.56
N GLU A 268 43.85 -35.97 1.52
CA GLU A 268 43.22 -34.79 2.13
C GLU A 268 41.92 -34.42 1.43
N PHE A 269 41.85 -34.59 0.10
CA PHE A 269 40.63 -34.40 -0.67
C PHE A 269 39.53 -35.40 -0.27
N LEU A 270 39.88 -36.68 -0.10
CA LEU A 270 38.94 -37.71 0.37
C LEU A 270 38.45 -37.43 1.80
N LYS A 271 39.35 -37.00 2.70
CA LYS A 271 39.00 -36.61 4.07
C LYS A 271 38.07 -35.39 4.11
N GLU A 272 38.28 -34.39 3.23
CA GLU A 272 37.38 -33.24 3.16
C GLU A 272 36.00 -33.63 2.59
N LYS A 273 35.95 -34.55 1.61
CA LYS A 273 34.71 -35.09 1.06
C LYS A 273 33.88 -35.82 2.13
N GLU A 274 34.51 -36.55 3.03
CA GLU A 274 33.83 -37.17 4.18
C GLU A 274 33.35 -36.15 5.21
N LYS A 275 34.16 -35.11 5.50
CA LYS A 275 33.75 -34.01 6.38
C LYS A 275 32.56 -33.23 5.82
N GLN A 276 32.45 -33.07 4.50
CA GLN A 276 31.28 -32.43 3.89
C GLN A 276 29.99 -33.26 4.04
N LYS A 277 30.06 -34.59 4.02
CA LYS A 277 28.92 -35.46 4.31
C LYS A 277 28.41 -35.33 5.76
N LEU A 278 29.31 -34.95 6.68
CA LEU A 278 29.01 -34.70 8.10
C LEU A 278 28.52 -33.27 8.38
N LYS A 279 28.79 -32.30 7.49
CA LYS A 279 28.35 -30.90 7.58
C LYS A 279 26.90 -30.73 7.09
N LYS A 280 25.98 -31.63 7.44
CA LYS A 280 24.55 -31.36 7.25
C LYS A 280 24.18 -30.22 8.19
N LEU A 281 23.92 -29.05 7.61
CA LEU A 281 23.56 -27.84 8.34
C LEU A 281 22.29 -28.10 9.18
N PRO A 282 22.10 -27.37 10.29
CA PRO A 282 20.87 -27.45 11.08
C PRO A 282 19.64 -27.27 10.18
N PRO A 283 18.63 -28.16 10.28
CA PRO A 283 17.49 -28.17 9.37
C PRO A 283 16.65 -26.88 9.43
N ASP A 284 16.75 -26.12 10.53
CA ASP A 284 16.02 -24.86 10.74
C ASP A 284 16.75 -23.61 10.17
N ARG A 285 17.93 -23.78 9.55
CA ARG A 285 18.66 -22.66 8.93
C ARG A 285 18.07 -22.32 7.56
N VAL A 286 17.85 -21.03 7.31
CA VAL A 286 17.42 -20.53 5.98
C VAL A 286 18.37 -21.04 4.89
N GLY A 287 17.82 -21.75 3.90
CA GLY A 287 18.59 -22.38 2.82
C GLY A 287 18.98 -23.84 3.03
N ALA A 288 18.68 -24.46 4.18
CA ALA A 288 18.98 -25.88 4.44
C ALA A 288 18.14 -26.86 3.59
N ASN A 289 16.97 -26.44 3.11
CA ASN A 289 16.11 -27.21 2.20
C ASN A 289 16.43 -26.96 0.71
N PHE A 290 17.59 -26.36 0.42
CA PHE A 290 17.98 -26.08 -0.96
C PHE A 290 18.74 -27.27 -1.54
N ASP A 291 18.11 -27.97 -2.47
CA ASP A 291 18.70 -29.13 -3.15
C ASP A 291 19.75 -28.68 -4.16
N HIS A 292 21.02 -28.82 -3.79
CA HIS A 292 22.19 -28.47 -4.62
C HIS A 292 22.41 -29.40 -5.82
N ASP A 293 21.71 -30.54 -5.88
CA ASP A 293 21.86 -31.56 -6.92
C ASP A 293 20.85 -31.41 -8.08
N SER A 294 19.97 -30.39 -8.03
CA SER A 294 19.01 -30.14 -9.10
C SER A 294 19.64 -29.33 -10.24
N SER A 295 19.61 -29.87 -11.46
CA SER A 295 20.13 -29.17 -12.64
C SER A 295 19.28 -27.94 -12.93
N THR A 296 19.84 -26.75 -12.76
CA THR A 296 19.17 -25.48 -13.02
C THR A 296 19.09 -25.21 -14.52
N SER A 297 17.90 -24.84 -15.03
CA SER A 297 17.72 -24.44 -16.43
C SER A 297 18.32 -23.06 -16.70
N VAL A 298 18.53 -22.70 -17.98
CA VAL A 298 19.11 -21.40 -18.40
C VAL A 298 18.29 -20.18 -17.93
N GLY A 299 17.02 -20.38 -17.54
CA GLY A 299 16.15 -19.35 -16.95
C GLY A 299 16.01 -19.42 -15.42
N TRP A 300 16.90 -20.14 -14.74
CA TRP A 300 16.79 -20.35 -13.30
C TRP A 300 17.26 -19.12 -12.52
N LEU A 301 16.34 -18.48 -11.80
CA LEU A 301 16.64 -17.51 -10.76
C LEU A 301 16.32 -18.11 -9.38
N PRO A 302 17.15 -17.88 -8.36
CA PRO A 302 16.82 -18.21 -6.99
C PRO A 302 15.48 -17.57 -6.60
N SER A 303 14.55 -18.37 -6.09
CA SER A 303 13.29 -17.83 -5.57
C SER A 303 13.58 -17.11 -4.25
N PHE A 304 13.82 -15.80 -4.29
CA PHE A 304 13.97 -14.96 -3.10
C PHE A 304 12.62 -14.74 -2.40
N GLY A 305 11.88 -15.81 -2.09
CA GLY A 305 10.64 -15.73 -1.33
C GLY A 305 9.61 -14.76 -1.90
N ARG A 306 9.53 -14.64 -3.25
CA ARG A 306 8.58 -13.76 -3.97
C ARG A 306 8.87 -12.27 -3.89
N VAL A 307 10.07 -11.88 -3.46
CA VAL A 307 10.55 -10.48 -3.48
C VAL A 307 10.54 -9.91 -4.90
N TRP A 308 10.70 -10.76 -5.92
CA TRP A 308 10.72 -10.39 -7.35
C TRP A 308 9.44 -10.73 -8.11
N ASN A 309 8.29 -10.85 -7.43
CA ASN A 309 7.04 -11.07 -8.17
C ASN A 309 6.60 -9.79 -8.87
N ASN A 310 6.23 -9.92 -10.15
CA ASN A 310 5.53 -8.86 -10.88
C ASN A 310 4.17 -8.61 -10.22
N GLY A 311 3.97 -7.42 -9.65
CA GLY A 311 2.72 -7.02 -9.00
C GLY A 311 2.95 -6.29 -7.67
N ARG A 312 1.88 -5.80 -7.05
CA ARG A 312 1.99 -5.10 -5.76
C ARG A 312 2.13 -6.06 -4.59
N ARG A 313 2.74 -5.55 -3.51
CA ARG A 313 3.03 -6.29 -2.28
C ARG A 313 1.81 -6.98 -1.66
N TRP A 314 0.62 -6.39 -1.74
CA TRP A 314 -0.59 -6.97 -1.14
C TRP A 314 -1.08 -8.25 -1.85
N GLN A 315 -0.83 -8.36 -3.17
CA GLN A 315 -1.17 -9.55 -3.97
C GLN A 315 -0.29 -10.73 -3.56
N SER A 316 1.03 -10.48 -3.42
CA SER A 316 1.96 -11.46 -2.86
C SER A 316 1.60 -11.85 -1.42
N ARG A 317 1.12 -10.90 -0.59
CA ARG A 317 0.60 -11.17 0.75
C ARG A 317 -0.63 -12.08 0.72
N HIS A 318 -1.55 -11.89 -0.22
CA HIS A 318 -2.73 -12.74 -0.38
C HIS A 318 -2.35 -14.15 -0.80
N GLN A 319 -1.48 -14.28 -1.81
CA GLN A 319 -0.97 -15.56 -2.26
C GLN A 319 -0.23 -16.31 -1.12
N PHE A 320 0.55 -15.59 -0.32
CA PHE A 320 1.19 -16.18 0.86
C PHE A 320 0.17 -16.65 1.90
N LYS A 321 -0.87 -15.85 2.20
CA LYS A 321 -1.93 -16.23 3.14
C LYS A 321 -2.72 -17.45 2.66
N THR A 322 -3.03 -17.54 1.37
CA THR A 322 -3.76 -18.67 0.80
C THR A 322 -2.92 -19.95 0.86
N GLU A 323 -1.63 -19.86 0.53
CA GLU A 323 -0.71 -21.00 0.63
C GLU A 323 -0.44 -21.44 2.07
N ALA A 324 -0.25 -20.49 3.00
CA ALA A 324 -0.09 -20.81 4.41
C ALA A 324 -1.34 -21.51 4.96
N ALA A 325 -2.54 -21.07 4.56
CA ALA A 325 -3.79 -21.73 4.92
C ALA A 325 -3.89 -23.13 4.29
N ALA A 326 -3.42 -23.33 3.05
CA ALA A 326 -3.37 -24.63 2.41
C ALA A 326 -2.40 -25.60 3.10
N ARG A 327 -1.19 -25.15 3.44
CA ARG A 327 -0.19 -25.94 4.19
C ARG A 327 -0.71 -26.34 5.57
N ASN A 328 -1.37 -25.43 6.29
CA ASN A 328 -2.00 -25.77 7.57
C ASN A 328 -3.10 -26.83 7.41
N LYS A 329 -3.94 -26.74 6.38
CA LYS A 329 -4.96 -27.76 6.09
C LYS A 329 -4.36 -29.13 5.76
N GLN A 330 -3.27 -29.16 5.00
CA GLN A 330 -2.54 -30.40 4.69
C GLN A 330 -1.96 -31.04 5.96
N SER A 331 -1.28 -30.26 6.80
CA SER A 331 -0.73 -30.78 8.07
C SER A 331 -1.79 -31.32 9.04
N HIS A 332 -3.01 -30.77 8.99
CA HIS A 332 -4.12 -31.21 9.83
C HIS A 332 -4.83 -32.46 9.27
N LYS A 333 -4.64 -32.74 7.98
CA LYS A 333 -5.15 -33.93 7.28
C LYS A 333 -4.18 -35.12 7.39
N GLU A 334 -2.88 -34.87 7.55
CA GLU A 334 -1.86 -35.89 7.82
C GLU A 334 -1.79 -36.33 9.29
N LYS A 335 -2.36 -35.55 10.22
CA LYS A 335 -2.42 -35.87 11.66
C LYS A 335 -3.71 -36.58 12.10
N LYS A 336 -4.53 -37.02 11.15
CA LYS A 336 -5.80 -37.71 11.37
C LYS A 336 -5.77 -39.03 10.62
#